data_AF-A0A284R7I6-F1
#
_entry.id   AF-A0A284R7I6-F1
#
_cell.length_a   1.000
_cell.length_b   1.000
_cell.length_c   1.000
_cell.angle_alpha   90.00
_cell.angle_beta   90.00
_cell.angle_gamma   90.00
#
_symmetry.space_group_name_H-M   'P 1'
#
loop_
_entity.id
_entity.type
_entity.pdbx_description
1 polymer ?
#
loop_
_entity_poly.entity_id
_entity_poly.type
_entity_poly.pdbx_seq_one_letter_code
_entity_poly.pdbx_strand_id
1 'polypeptide(L)'
;MKPLPPSDSPSNISIDRVGTDEDWCNAYCIEEGLVRGLAVVDSEGNARRGQLIVQGADVTEHTFSIMATHEYLIPENAYTLIRVTWSFQYWVIGKRLSGRRFEKVPTLEIPDIEDRNRLRDLFIIEECRNIILV
;
A
#
# COMPACT_ATOMS: atom_id res chain seq x y z
N MET A 1 -12.58 -21.80 6.69
CA MET A 1 -11.65 -20.65 6.67
C MET A 1 -11.84 -19.86 7.96
N LYS A 2 -10.76 -19.49 8.65
CA LYS A 2 -10.80 -18.79 9.94
C LYS A 2 -10.87 -17.27 9.66
N PRO A 3 -11.78 -16.50 10.28
CA PRO A 3 -11.86 -15.07 10.06
C PRO A 3 -10.58 -14.38 10.56
N LEU A 4 -10.14 -13.35 9.83
CA LEU A 4 -9.07 -12.47 10.31
C LEU A 4 -9.54 -11.76 11.58
N PRO A 5 -8.64 -11.56 12.58
CA PRO A 5 -9.00 -10.88 13.80
C PRO A 5 -9.42 -9.42 13.49
N PRO A 6 -10.43 -8.88 14.19
CA PRO A 6 -10.77 -7.47 14.06
C PRO A 6 -9.59 -6.62 14.56
N SER A 7 -9.05 -5.78 13.68
CA SER A 7 -8.09 -4.76 14.05
C SER A 7 -8.85 -3.59 14.68
N ASP A 8 -8.50 -3.22 15.91
CA ASP A 8 -9.05 -2.07 16.67
C ASP A 8 -8.65 -0.69 16.09
N SER A 9 -8.36 -0.62 14.79
CA SER A 9 -8.20 0.61 14.04
C SER A 9 -9.22 0.60 12.90
N PRO A 10 -10.04 1.65 12.71
CA PRO A 10 -10.98 1.67 11.60
C PRO A 10 -10.17 1.62 10.29
N SER A 11 -10.17 0.44 9.65
CA SER A 11 -9.61 0.25 8.33
C SER A 11 -10.42 1.08 7.34
N ASN A 12 -9.74 1.82 6.48
CA ASN A 12 -10.36 2.59 5.39
C ASN A 12 -10.86 1.72 4.23
N ILE A 13 -10.68 0.41 4.34
CA ILE A 13 -11.04 -0.55 3.32
C ILE A 13 -12.45 -1.04 3.65
N SER A 14 -13.43 -0.64 2.84
CA SER A 14 -14.74 -1.31 2.82
C SER A 14 -14.71 -2.40 1.75
N ILE A 15 -15.02 -3.63 2.16
CA ILE A 15 -15.12 -4.79 1.25
C ILE A 15 -16.59 -5.06 1.00
N ASP A 16 -17.04 -4.80 -0.23
CA ASP A 16 -18.39 -5.07 -0.68
C ASP A 16 -18.42 -6.38 -1.47
N ARG A 17 -19.26 -7.32 -1.02
CA ARG A 17 -19.56 -8.56 -1.73
C ARG A 17 -20.82 -8.40 -2.54
N VAL A 18 -20.69 -8.28 -3.86
CA VAL A 18 -21.86 -8.16 -4.76
C VAL A 18 -21.96 -9.41 -5.64
N GLY A 19 -22.69 -10.42 -5.15
CA GLY A 19 -23.41 -11.45 -5.93
C GLY A 19 -22.65 -12.25 -7.01
N THR A 20 -21.36 -12.02 -7.16
CA THR A 20 -20.41 -12.60 -8.10
C THR A 20 -19.14 -12.87 -7.28
N ASP A 21 -18.34 -13.86 -7.67
CA ASP A 21 -17.13 -14.32 -6.96
C ASP A 21 -16.00 -13.25 -6.81
N GLU A 22 -16.31 -11.96 -6.98
CA GLU A 22 -15.37 -10.84 -6.94
C GLU A 22 -15.60 -9.98 -5.68
N ASP A 23 -14.61 -9.96 -4.78
CA ASP A 23 -14.59 -9.08 -3.60
C ASP A 23 -14.17 -7.66 -4.04
N TRP A 24 -15.09 -6.69 -3.97
CA TRP A 24 -14.81 -5.30 -4.30
C TRP A 24 -14.29 -4.56 -3.08
N CYS A 25 -13.31 -3.68 -3.28
CA CYS A 25 -12.67 -2.87 -2.25
C CYS A 25 -12.74 -1.40 -2.66
N ASN A 26 -13.50 -0.60 -1.92
CA ASN A 26 -13.39 0.86 -2.01
C ASN A 26 -12.34 1.31 -1.00
N ALA A 27 -11.29 1.95 -1.48
CA ALA A 27 -10.20 2.41 -0.65
C ALA A 27 -9.51 3.61 -1.27
N TYR A 28 -8.67 4.28 -0.50
CA TYR A 28 -7.85 5.37 -1.00
C TYR A 28 -6.54 4.81 -1.54
N CYS A 29 -6.17 5.13 -2.77
CA CYS A 29 -4.97 4.58 -3.39
C CYS A 29 -4.05 5.64 -4.00
N ILE A 30 -2.77 5.26 -4.08
CA ILE A 30 -1.77 5.89 -4.96
C ILE A 30 -1.64 4.93 -6.14
N GLU A 31 -1.96 5.41 -7.33
CA GLU A 31 -2.01 4.56 -8.53
C GLU A 31 -0.64 3.98 -8.89
N GLU A 32 0.40 4.81 -8.80
CA GLU A 32 1.77 4.41 -9.13
C GLU A 32 2.78 4.97 -8.12
N GLY A 33 3.51 4.08 -7.46
CA GLY A 33 4.65 4.41 -6.62
C GLY A 33 5.77 3.40 -6.78
N LEU A 34 6.98 3.90 -7.05
CA LEU A 34 8.18 3.08 -7.16
C LEU A 34 8.68 2.72 -5.76
N VAL A 35 8.66 1.42 -5.46
CA VAL A 35 9.20 0.86 -4.23
C VAL A 35 10.60 0.34 -4.50
N ARG A 36 11.59 0.76 -3.70
CA ARG A 36 12.98 0.27 -3.78
C ARG A 36 13.56 -0.04 -2.41
N GLY A 37 14.61 -0.87 -2.38
CA GLY A 37 15.37 -1.20 -1.16
C GLY A 37 14.75 -2.28 -0.25
N LEU A 38 13.55 -2.79 -0.57
CA LEU A 38 12.91 -3.86 0.21
C LEU A 38 13.19 -5.28 -0.29
N ALA A 39 13.94 -5.42 -1.40
CA ALA A 39 14.26 -6.71 -2.01
C ALA A 39 15.44 -7.44 -1.34
N VAL A 40 16.17 -6.76 -0.45
CA VAL A 40 17.34 -7.31 0.23
C VAL A 40 16.92 -7.85 1.59
N VAL A 41 17.37 -9.07 1.92
CA VAL A 41 17.19 -9.66 3.24
C VAL A 41 18.03 -8.87 4.23
N ASP A 42 17.42 -8.38 5.30
CA ASP A 42 18.19 -7.89 6.44
C ASP A 42 18.81 -9.10 7.15
N SER A 43 20.14 -9.18 7.15
CA SER A 43 20.91 -10.26 7.77
C SER A 43 20.70 -10.38 9.27
N GLU A 44 20.17 -9.35 9.92
CA GLU A 44 19.93 -9.30 11.36
C GLU A 44 18.47 -9.60 11.75
N GLY A 45 17.59 -9.89 10.76
CA GLY A 45 16.18 -10.14 11.02
C GLY A 45 15.39 -8.90 11.45
N ASN A 46 15.94 -7.70 11.29
CA ASN A 46 15.21 -6.46 11.56
C ASN A 46 14.25 -6.13 10.39
N ALA A 47 13.41 -5.11 10.64
CA ALA A 47 12.54 -4.56 9.61
C ALA A 47 13.37 -4.01 8.45
N ARG A 48 13.07 -4.50 7.24
CA ARG A 48 13.74 -4.04 6.01
C ARG A 48 13.32 -2.62 5.71
N ARG A 49 14.28 -1.77 5.35
CA ARG A 49 14.06 -0.35 5.05
C ARG A 49 14.25 -0.07 3.57
N GLY A 50 13.40 0.77 3.04
CA GLY A 50 13.41 1.14 1.64
C GLY A 50 12.89 2.54 1.41
N GLN A 51 12.59 2.83 0.17
CA GLN A 51 12.03 4.12 -0.25
C GLN A 51 10.82 3.91 -1.14
N LEU A 52 9.81 4.74 -0.91
CA LEU A 52 8.68 4.94 -1.80
C LEU A 52 8.90 6.25 -2.54
N ILE A 53 8.93 6.19 -3.86
CA ILE A 53 9.01 7.36 -4.74
C ILE A 53 7.66 7.48 -5.45
N VAL A 54 7.05 8.65 -5.35
CA VAL A 54 5.78 8.97 -5.99
C VAL A 54 5.89 10.30 -6.72
N GLN A 55 5.16 10.43 -7.80
CA GLN A 55 5.09 11.67 -8.55
C GLN A 55 3.96 12.55 -8.01
N GLY A 56 4.29 13.79 -7.66
CA GLY A 56 3.35 14.83 -7.27
C GLY A 56 2.54 15.36 -8.46
N ALA A 57 1.48 16.10 -8.16
CA ALA A 57 0.65 16.74 -9.19
C ALA A 57 1.43 17.78 -10.03
N ASP A 58 2.52 18.31 -9.48
CA ASP A 58 3.47 19.22 -10.14
C ASP A 58 4.56 18.48 -10.93
N VAL A 59 4.42 17.15 -11.13
CA VAL A 59 5.39 16.29 -11.81
C VAL A 59 6.69 16.10 -11.01
N THR A 60 6.79 16.64 -9.80
CA THR A 60 7.96 16.50 -8.92
C THR A 60 7.96 15.12 -8.26
N GLU A 61 9.14 14.48 -8.20
CA GLU A 61 9.29 13.23 -7.45
C GLU A 61 9.45 13.50 -5.95
N HIS A 62 8.66 12.80 -5.16
CA HIS A 62 8.74 12.82 -3.70
C HIS A 62 9.17 11.46 -3.18
N THR A 63 10.18 11.46 -2.31
CA THR A 63 10.70 10.24 -1.69
C THR A 63 10.30 10.17 -0.22
N PHE A 64 9.82 9.00 0.19
CA PHE A 64 9.37 8.68 1.54
C PHE A 64 10.11 7.45 2.08
N SER A 65 10.48 7.48 3.36
CA SER A 65 11.07 6.32 4.01
C SER A 65 9.98 5.27 4.29
N ILE A 66 10.23 4.03 3.88
CA ILE A 66 9.31 2.91 4.13
C ILE A 66 10.01 1.76 4.84
N MET A 67 9.22 0.92 5.50
CA MET A 67 9.68 -0.32 6.10
C MET A 67 8.74 -1.49 5.85
N ALA A 68 9.29 -2.70 5.85
CA ALA A 68 8.55 -3.95 5.78
C ALA A 68 8.94 -4.85 6.96
N THR A 69 7.95 -5.25 7.76
CA THR A 69 8.09 -6.06 8.97
C THR A 69 7.85 -7.56 8.73
N HIS A 70 7.34 -7.94 7.55
CA HIS A 70 7.16 -9.34 7.15
C HIS A 70 8.43 -9.92 6.50
N GLU A 71 8.47 -11.23 6.26
CA GLU A 71 9.63 -11.92 5.67
C GLU A 71 9.66 -11.85 4.12
N TYR A 72 8.51 -11.64 3.47
CA TYR A 72 8.42 -11.65 2.00
C TYR A 72 9.24 -10.56 1.34
N LEU A 73 10.14 -10.92 0.42
CA LEU A 73 10.87 -9.96 -0.40
C LEU A 73 9.92 -9.15 -1.28
N ILE A 74 10.11 -7.82 -1.29
CA ILE A 74 9.37 -6.93 -2.18
C ILE A 74 10.36 -6.47 -3.24
N PRO A 75 10.24 -6.97 -4.49
CA PRO A 75 11.08 -6.53 -5.59
C PRO A 75 10.99 -5.02 -5.81
N GLU A 76 12.04 -4.45 -6.39
CA GLU A 76 11.98 -3.08 -6.87
C GLU A 76 11.06 -2.99 -8.08
N ASN A 77 9.98 -2.22 -7.97
CA ASN A 77 9.02 -2.01 -9.05
C ASN A 77 8.06 -0.84 -8.74
N ALA A 78 7.33 -0.41 -9.75
CA ALA A 78 6.13 0.39 -9.57
C ALA A 78 4.98 -0.49 -9.06
N TYR A 79 4.31 -0.03 -8.01
CA TYR A 79 3.15 -0.67 -7.41
C TYR A 79 2.02 0.33 -7.23
N THR A 80 0.80 -0.17 -7.18
CA THR A 80 -0.35 0.56 -6.65
C THR A 80 -0.39 0.34 -5.14
N LEU A 81 -0.57 1.43 -4.38
CA LEU A 81 -0.61 1.41 -2.92
C LEU A 81 -2.02 1.71 -2.44
N ILE A 82 -2.57 0.85 -1.57
CA ILE A 82 -3.89 1.04 -0.95
C ILE A 82 -3.69 1.42 0.51
N ARG A 83 -4.26 2.55 0.92
CA ARG A 83 -4.23 3.05 2.29
C ARG A 83 -5.09 2.18 3.20
N VAL A 84 -4.48 1.63 4.24
CA VAL A 84 -5.20 0.78 5.22
C VAL A 84 -5.80 1.63 6.34
N THR A 85 -5.08 2.61 6.86
CA THR A 85 -5.49 3.40 8.03
C THR A 85 -5.57 4.89 7.72
N TRP A 86 -6.35 5.63 8.51
CA TRP A 86 -6.39 7.10 8.44
C TRP A 86 -5.07 7.77 8.81
N SER A 87 -4.19 7.06 9.54
CA SER A 87 -2.87 7.57 9.91
C SER A 87 -1.88 7.63 8.76
N PHE A 88 -2.21 7.10 7.57
CA PHE A 88 -1.27 6.92 6.44
C PHE A 88 -0.02 6.10 6.79
N GLN A 89 -0.06 5.39 7.92
CA GLN A 89 1.05 4.56 8.37
C GLN A 89 1.14 3.28 7.55
N TYR A 90 0.02 2.59 7.34
CA TYR A 90 0.00 1.26 6.76
C TYR A 90 -0.60 1.27 5.36
N TRP A 91 0.08 0.56 4.45
CA TRP A 91 -0.31 0.45 3.05
C TRP A 91 -0.22 -1.00 2.60
N VAL A 92 -1.18 -1.44 1.78
CA VAL A 92 -1.08 -2.67 1.02
C VAL A 92 -0.53 -2.31 -0.36
N ILE A 93 0.51 -3.01 -0.82
CA ILE A 93 0.98 -2.86 -2.20
C ILE A 93 0.49 -3.99 -3.08
N GLY A 94 0.33 -3.70 -4.36
CA GLY A 94 -0.07 -4.68 -5.33
C GLY A 94 0.14 -4.22 -6.75
N LYS A 95 0.05 -5.17 -7.66
CA LYS A 95 0.08 -4.89 -9.10
C LYS A 95 -1.35 -4.75 -9.60
N ARG A 96 -1.62 -3.64 -10.25
CA ARG A 96 -2.89 -3.45 -10.95
C ARG A 96 -2.85 -4.22 -12.26
N LEU A 97 -3.77 -5.16 -12.39
CA LEU A 97 -4.01 -5.92 -13.60
C LEU A 97 -5.15 -5.29 -14.40
N SER A 98 -5.26 -5.67 -15.68
CA SER A 98 -6.38 -5.28 -16.53
C SER A 98 -7.72 -5.60 -15.86
N GLY A 99 -8.70 -4.69 -15.97
CA GLY A 99 -10.04 -4.89 -15.41
C GLY A 99 -10.16 -4.57 -13.92
N ARG A 100 -9.36 -3.64 -13.37
CA ARG A 100 -9.39 -3.21 -11.96
C ARG A 100 -9.03 -4.30 -10.94
N ARG A 101 -8.42 -5.39 -11.40
CA ARG A 101 -7.95 -6.48 -10.55
C ARG A 101 -6.65 -6.07 -9.86
N PHE A 102 -6.53 -6.35 -8.58
CA PHE A 102 -5.38 -6.02 -7.77
C PHE A 102 -4.78 -7.32 -7.23
N GLU A 103 -3.62 -7.69 -7.73
CA GLU A 103 -2.84 -8.81 -7.17
C GLU A 103 -2.15 -8.29 -5.91
N LYS A 104 -2.63 -8.76 -4.75
CA LYS A 104 -2.10 -8.35 -3.46
C LYS A 104 -0.69 -8.90 -3.26
N VAL A 105 0.23 -8.00 -2.94
CA VAL A 105 1.62 -8.32 -2.57
C VAL A 105 1.64 -8.10 -1.03
N PRO A 106 2.74 -7.74 -0.35
CA PRO A 106 2.71 -7.48 1.08
C PRO A 106 2.27 -6.07 1.50
N THR A 107 2.30 -5.82 2.82
CA THR A 107 2.05 -4.49 3.40
C THR A 107 3.36 -3.76 3.72
N LEU A 108 3.38 -2.45 3.52
CA LEU A 108 4.47 -1.57 3.93
C LEU A 108 4.01 -0.55 4.95
N GLU A 109 4.99 0.02 5.65
CA GLU A 109 4.77 1.06 6.65
C GLU A 109 5.56 2.32 6.31
N ILE A 110 4.95 3.50 6.50
CA ILE A 110 5.62 4.80 6.55
C ILE A 110 5.73 5.16 8.03
N PRO A 111 6.88 4.93 8.70
CA PRO A 111 6.98 5.06 10.16
C PRO A 111 7.05 6.52 10.61
N ASP A 112 7.60 7.41 9.79
CA ASP A 112 7.82 8.80 10.14
C ASP A 112 6.55 9.66 9.98
N ILE A 113 6.28 10.51 10.97
CA ILE A 113 5.06 11.33 10.99
C ILE A 113 5.13 12.53 10.03
N GLU A 114 6.32 13.07 9.80
CA GLU A 114 6.54 14.16 8.86
C GLU A 114 6.33 13.67 7.43
N ASP A 115 6.85 12.49 7.09
CA ASP A 115 6.61 11.82 5.82
C ASP A 115 5.12 11.53 5.57
N ARG A 116 4.37 11.10 6.60
CA ARG A 116 2.91 10.92 6.49
C ARG A 116 2.18 12.23 6.19
N ASN A 117 2.54 13.30 6.88
CA ASN A 117 1.93 14.62 6.66
C ASN A 117 2.27 15.13 5.25
N ARG A 118 3.54 15.04 4.85
CA ARG A 118 4.00 15.41 3.50
C ARG A 118 3.25 14.63 2.43
N LEU A 119 3.09 13.32 2.58
CA LEU A 119 2.36 12.48 1.62
C LEU A 119 0.88 12.87 1.51
N ARG A 120 0.22 13.18 2.64
CA ARG A 120 -1.16 13.67 2.64
C ARG A 120 -1.29 14.99 1.89
N ASP A 121 -0.33 15.89 2.08
CA ASP A 121 -0.35 17.24 1.53
C ASP A 121 -0.01 17.27 0.01
N LEU A 122 0.41 16.13 -0.57
CA LEU A 122 0.58 16.00 -2.03
C LEU A 122 -0.75 15.86 -2.78
N PHE A 123 -1.85 15.51 -2.11
CA PHE A 123 -3.17 15.29 -2.73
C PHE A 123 -3.18 14.28 -3.89
N ILE A 124 -2.21 13.35 -3.95
CA ILE A 124 -2.08 12.30 -4.98
C ILE A 124 -2.89 11.03 -4.66
N ILE A 125 -3.71 11.08 -3.61
CA ILE A 125 -4.42 9.92 -3.08
C ILE A 125 -5.88 10.04 -3.51
N GLU A 126 -6.32 9.08 -4.32
CA GLU A 126 -7.65 9.08 -4.93
C GLU A 126 -8.52 7.96 -4.36
N GLU A 127 -9.84 8.10 -4.46
CA GLU A 127 -10.75 7.01 -4.13
C GLU A 127 -10.75 5.98 -5.27
N CYS A 128 -10.38 4.75 -4.95
CA CYS A 128 -10.15 3.67 -5.88
C CYS A 128 -11.07 2.50 -5.55
N ARG A 129 -11.75 1.98 -6.58
CA ARG A 129 -12.56 0.76 -6.50
C ARG A 129 -11.82 -0.38 -7.18
N ASN A 130 -11.29 -1.30 -6.37
CA ASN A 130 -10.46 -2.41 -6.79
C ASN A 130 -11.19 -3.75 -6.61
N ILE A 131 -10.96 -4.72 -7.49
CA ILE A 131 -11.31 -6.13 -7.27
C ILE A 131 -10.09 -6.79 -6.63
N ILE A 132 -10.22 -7.27 -5.39
CA ILE A 132 -9.12 -7.94 -4.69
C ILE A 132 -9.07 -9.39 -5.18
N LEU A 133 -7.92 -9.80 -5.72
CA LEU A 133 -7.61 -11.21 -5.94
C LEU A 133 -6.87 -11.73 -4.70
N VAL A 134 -7.42 -12.76 -4.05
CA VAL A 134 -6.88 -13.39 -2.84
C VAL A 134 -5.95 -14.54 -3.19
#